data_AF-A0A0J7KZG5-F1
#
_entry.id   AF-A0A0J7KZG5-F1
#
_cell.length_a   1.000
_cell.length_b   1.000
_cell.length_c   1.000
_cell.angle_alpha   90.00
_cell.angle_beta   90.00
_cell.angle_gamma   90.00
#
_symmetry.space_group_name_H-M   'P 1'
#
loop_
_entity.id
_entity.type
_entity.pdbx_description
1 polymer ?
#
loop_
_entity_poly.entity_id
_entity_poly.type
_entity_poly.pdbx_seq_one_letter_code
_entity_poly.pdbx_strand_id
1 'polypeptide(L)'
;MVKLRLIPTGKSVQPSFRVVAIDARAKLNGAQPTDTVRNLLSKQGIIEKFHSMKVEQKKAKVQKKAKVQKAKECLIMTKKKFTILTLFSQAFNDFISTSIIKRAIFDKKVIVEIINIRDFCEDKNKQVDDYPYGGGPGMVLKALPVIKAIKYAKKTNKDAKVILLSPQGKL
;
A
#
# COMPACT_ATOMS: atom_id res chain seq x y z
N MET A 1 -15.72 -17.51 -38.64
CA MET A 1 -16.11 -18.75 -39.33
C MET A 1 -14.83 -19.40 -39.86
N VAL A 2 -14.27 -20.41 -39.17
CA VAL A 2 -13.01 -21.07 -39.59
C VAL A 2 -13.36 -22.38 -40.25
N LYS A 3 -12.99 -22.53 -41.53
CA LYS A 3 -13.30 -23.69 -42.36
C LYS A 3 -12.32 -24.83 -42.02
N LEU A 4 -12.80 -25.84 -41.30
CA LEU A 4 -12.06 -27.08 -41.02
C LEU A 4 -12.11 -27.99 -42.25
N ARG A 5 -10.96 -28.41 -42.77
CA ARG A 5 -10.86 -29.37 -43.87
C ARG A 5 -10.18 -30.64 -43.34
N LEU A 6 -10.87 -31.77 -43.40
CA LEU A 6 -10.36 -33.09 -43.03
C LEU A 6 -9.56 -33.66 -44.21
N ILE A 7 -8.33 -34.12 -43.96
CA ILE A 7 -7.49 -34.80 -44.97
C ILE A 7 -7.53 -36.31 -44.67
N PRO A 8 -8.00 -37.16 -45.59
CA PRO A 8 -7.99 -38.60 -45.39
C PRO A 8 -6.64 -39.18 -45.82
N THR A 9 -5.94 -39.86 -44.92
CA THR A 9 -4.82 -40.76 -45.27
C THR A 9 -5.31 -42.20 -45.20
N GLY A 10 -5.56 -42.81 -46.36
CA GLY A 10 -6.03 -44.19 -46.45
C GLY A 10 -4.89 -45.21 -46.39
N LYS A 11 -4.95 -46.15 -45.45
CA LYS A 11 -5.29 -47.57 -45.69
C LYS A 11 -5.37 -48.32 -44.34
N SER A 12 -6.56 -48.83 -44.06
CA SER A 12 -6.94 -49.94 -43.17
C SER A 12 -6.27 -50.12 -41.79
N VAL A 13 -7.15 -49.96 -40.78
CA VAL A 13 -7.15 -50.48 -39.40
C VAL A 13 -6.53 -49.59 -38.30
N GLN A 14 -7.45 -49.06 -37.49
CA GLN A 14 -7.37 -48.12 -36.37
C GLN A 14 -7.19 -46.63 -36.73
N PRO A 15 -8.27 -45.81 -36.66
CA PRO A 15 -8.15 -44.37 -36.79
C PRO A 15 -7.35 -43.83 -35.58
N SER A 16 -6.08 -43.52 -35.81
CA SER A 16 -5.28 -42.76 -34.87
C SER A 16 -5.78 -41.33 -34.85
N PHE A 17 -6.70 -41.03 -33.93
CA PHE A 17 -7.12 -39.65 -33.67
C PHE A 17 -5.97 -38.88 -33.04
N ARG A 18 -5.18 -38.20 -33.86
CA ARG A 18 -4.20 -37.22 -33.40
C ARG A 18 -4.97 -36.00 -32.89
N VAL A 19 -5.13 -35.90 -31.57
CA VAL A 19 -5.70 -34.70 -30.93
C VAL A 19 -4.69 -33.57 -31.13
N VAL A 20 -4.83 -32.85 -32.26
CA VAL A 20 -4.15 -31.56 -32.45
C VAL A 20 -4.77 -30.62 -31.42
N ALA A 21 -3.90 -30.15 -30.53
CA ALA A 21 -4.18 -29.28 -29.39
C ALA A 21 -5.50 -28.49 -29.55
N ILE A 22 -6.46 -28.78 -28.68
CA ILE A 22 -7.59 -27.87 -28.46
C ILE A 22 -6.95 -26.59 -27.95
N ASP A 23 -6.90 -25.60 -28.83
CA ASP A 23 -6.28 -24.31 -28.59
C ASP A 23 -6.79 -23.77 -27.26
N ALA A 24 -5.93 -23.80 -26.24
CA ALA A 24 -6.28 -23.38 -24.88
C ALA A 24 -6.75 -21.91 -24.83
N ARG A 25 -6.54 -21.18 -25.93
CA ARG A 25 -6.97 -19.82 -26.19
C ARG A 25 -8.47 -19.66 -26.45
N ALA A 26 -9.16 -20.67 -27.01
CA ALA A 26 -10.58 -20.55 -27.34
C ALA A 26 -11.50 -20.49 -26.10
N LYS A 27 -11.06 -21.02 -24.95
CA LYS A 27 -11.81 -20.98 -23.68
C LYS A 27 -11.59 -19.69 -22.85
N LEU A 28 -10.70 -18.80 -23.27
CA LEU A 28 -10.52 -17.50 -22.61
C LEU A 28 -11.67 -16.53 -22.91
N ASN A 29 -12.43 -16.76 -23.99
CA ASN A 29 -13.50 -15.87 -24.46
C ASN A 29 -14.93 -16.34 -24.10
N GLY A 30 -15.08 -17.27 -23.14
CA GLY A 30 -16.40 -17.65 -22.62
C GLY A 30 -17.29 -18.51 -23.53
N ALA A 31 -16.79 -19.00 -24.68
CA ALA A 31 -17.55 -19.89 -25.55
C ALA A 31 -17.81 -21.25 -24.88
N GLN A 32 -19.09 -21.63 -24.75
CA GLN A 32 -19.49 -22.94 -24.25
C GLN A 32 -19.50 -23.95 -25.42
N PRO A 33 -18.85 -25.12 -25.27
CA PRO A 33 -18.89 -26.17 -26.28
C PRO A 33 -20.26 -26.85 -26.34
N THR A 34 -20.68 -27.25 -27.54
CA THR A 34 -21.90 -28.04 -27.80
C THR A 34 -21.85 -29.40 -27.09
N ASP A 35 -23.00 -29.99 -26.76
CA ASP A 35 -23.09 -31.13 -25.84
C ASP A 35 -22.35 -32.40 -26.30
N THR A 36 -22.21 -32.61 -27.61
CA THR A 36 -21.40 -33.69 -28.19
C THR A 36 -19.91 -33.57 -27.83
N VAL A 37 -19.40 -32.34 -27.85
CA VAL A 37 -18.00 -32.01 -27.51
C VAL A 37 -17.80 -32.08 -25.99
N ARG A 38 -18.81 -31.68 -25.20
CA ARG A 38 -18.79 -31.81 -23.73
C ARG A 38 -18.69 -33.28 -23.28
N ASN A 39 -19.46 -34.18 -23.90
CA ASN A 39 -19.40 -35.61 -23.60
C ASN A 39 -18.05 -36.25 -23.97
N LEU A 40 -17.45 -35.86 -25.10
CA LEU A 40 -16.12 -36.32 -25.49
C LEU A 40 -15.03 -35.87 -24.49
N LEU A 41 -15.10 -34.59 -24.09
CA LEU A 41 -14.15 -33.99 -23.16
C LEU A 41 -14.29 -34.50 -21.72
N SER A 42 -15.50 -34.92 -21.34
CA SER A 42 -15.79 -35.58 -20.05
C SER A 42 -15.24 -37.00 -20.04
N LYS A 43 -15.48 -37.82 -21.07
CA LYS A 43 -14.91 -39.17 -21.20
C LYS A 43 -13.37 -39.18 -21.18
N GLN A 44 -12.74 -38.11 -21.65
CA GLN A 44 -11.27 -37.94 -21.63
C GLN A 44 -10.72 -37.29 -20.34
N GLY A 45 -11.57 -36.93 -19.37
CA GLY A 45 -11.16 -36.35 -18.08
C GLY A 45 -10.54 -34.93 -18.15
N ILE A 46 -10.68 -34.24 -19.29
CA ILE A 46 -10.02 -32.97 -19.56
C ILE A 46 -10.69 -31.82 -18.79
N ILE A 47 -12.00 -31.93 -18.55
CA ILE A 47 -12.80 -30.90 -17.85
C ILE A 47 -12.37 -30.79 -16.38
N GLU A 48 -12.17 -31.93 -15.72
CA GLU A 48 -11.72 -32.01 -14.33
C GLU A 48 -10.31 -31.44 -14.16
N LYS A 49 -9.39 -31.80 -15.06
CA LYS A 49 -8.04 -31.23 -15.12
C LYS A 49 -8.05 -29.71 -15.32
N PHE A 50 -8.92 -29.19 -16.18
CA PHE A 50 -9.04 -27.75 -16.37
C PHE A 50 -9.59 -27.02 -15.14
N HIS A 51 -10.52 -27.65 -14.41
CA HIS A 51 -11.10 -27.08 -13.21
C HIS A 51 -10.07 -27.05 -12.07
N SER A 52 -9.33 -28.14 -11.85
CA SER A 52 -8.26 -28.19 -10.85
C SER A 52 -7.16 -27.16 -11.15
N MET A 53 -6.73 -27.05 -12.41
CA MET A 53 -5.75 -26.03 -12.84
C MET A 53 -6.26 -24.60 -12.62
N LYS A 54 -7.54 -24.29 -12.90
CA LYS A 54 -8.11 -22.97 -12.63
C LYS A 54 -8.21 -22.65 -11.14
N VAL A 55 -8.56 -23.65 -10.32
CA VAL A 55 -8.64 -23.51 -8.86
C VAL A 55 -7.26 -23.25 -8.27
N GLU A 56 -6.22 -23.96 -8.71
CA GLU A 56 -4.83 -23.72 -8.32
C GLU A 56 -4.34 -22.33 -8.74
N GLN A 57 -4.63 -21.90 -9.97
CA GLN A 57 -4.28 -20.57 -10.44
C GLN A 57 -4.96 -19.45 -9.64
N LYS A 58 -6.23 -19.64 -9.22
CA LYS A 58 -6.93 -18.72 -8.33
C LYS A 58 -6.29 -18.69 -6.93
N LYS A 59 -6.00 -19.86 -6.34
CA LYS A 59 -5.34 -19.97 -5.03
C LYS A 59 -3.97 -19.27 -5.04
N ALA A 60 -3.17 -19.46 -6.08
CA ALA A 60 -1.87 -18.80 -6.25
C ALA A 60 -1.98 -17.26 -6.38
N LYS A 61 -3.00 -16.74 -7.09
CA LYS A 61 -3.25 -15.29 -7.19
C LYS A 61 -3.70 -14.68 -5.87
N VAL A 62 -4.55 -15.38 -5.11
CA VAL A 62 -5.01 -14.94 -3.77
C VAL A 62 -3.83 -14.91 -2.79
N GLN A 63 -3.01 -15.96 -2.78
CA GLN A 63 -1.81 -16.02 -1.94
C GLN A 63 -0.78 -14.94 -2.30
N LYS A 64 -0.57 -14.64 -3.61
CA LYS A 64 0.25 -13.51 -4.05
C LYS A 64 -0.31 -12.16 -3.57
N LYS A 65 -1.62 -11.92 -3.66
CA LYS A 65 -2.26 -10.68 -3.16
C LYS A 65 -2.04 -10.51 -1.65
N ALA A 66 -2.23 -11.56 -0.86
CA ALA A 66 -2.01 -11.52 0.59
C ALA A 66 -0.55 -11.26 0.96
N LYS A 67 0.41 -11.88 0.27
CA LYS A 67 1.85 -11.62 0.48
C LYS A 67 2.25 -10.17 0.16
N VAL A 68 1.72 -9.60 -0.92
CA VAL A 68 1.95 -8.21 -1.31
C VAL A 68 1.37 -7.23 -0.29
N GLN A 69 0.18 -7.53 0.23
CA GLN A 69 -0.47 -6.71 1.25
C GLN A 69 0.32 -6.73 2.57
N LYS A 70 0.76 -7.90 3.02
CA LYS A 70 1.56 -8.07 4.24
C LYS A 70 2.94 -7.43 4.14
N ALA A 71 3.56 -7.48 2.96
CA ALA A 71 4.83 -6.77 2.70
C ALA A 71 4.65 -5.25 2.69
N LYS A 72 3.54 -4.72 2.19
CA LYS A 72 3.22 -3.28 2.25
C LYS A 72 3.00 -2.81 3.70
N GLU A 73 2.32 -3.60 4.51
CA GLU A 73 2.11 -3.32 5.95
C GLU A 73 3.43 -3.35 6.73
N CYS A 74 4.29 -4.34 6.47
CA CYS A 74 5.62 -4.41 7.07
C CYS A 74 6.54 -3.26 6.63
N LEU A 75 6.43 -2.85 5.35
CA LEU A 75 7.14 -1.68 4.83
C LEU A 75 6.64 -0.39 5.49
N ILE A 76 5.36 -0.31 5.84
CA ILE A 76 4.80 0.83 6.59
C ILE A 76 5.42 0.92 7.99
N MET A 77 5.69 -0.22 8.63
CA MET A 77 6.28 -0.29 9.98
C MET A 77 7.77 0.06 10.02
N THR A 78 8.50 -0.04 8.91
CA THR A 78 9.95 0.30 8.82
C THR A 78 10.23 1.75 8.45
N LYS A 79 9.20 2.58 8.26
CA LYS A 79 9.37 3.97 7.82
C LYS A 79 9.72 4.89 8.98
N LYS A 80 10.73 5.73 8.76
CA LYS A 80 11.06 6.80 9.71
C LYS A 80 9.94 7.85 9.71
N LYS A 81 9.36 8.08 10.89
CA LYS A 81 8.37 9.13 11.13
C LYS A 81 9.05 10.31 11.84
N PHE A 82 8.83 11.52 11.33
CA PHE A 82 9.24 12.76 11.96
C PHE A 82 7.99 13.58 12.28
N THR A 83 7.89 14.02 13.53
CA THR A 83 6.80 14.91 13.96
C THR A 83 7.40 16.25 14.35
N ILE A 84 6.94 17.32 13.71
CA ILE A 84 7.42 18.68 13.91
C ILE A 84 6.36 19.44 14.70
N LEU A 85 6.75 19.93 15.87
CA LEU A 85 5.93 20.77 16.74
C LEU A 85 6.30 22.23 16.47
N THR A 86 5.35 23.03 16.00
CA THR A 86 5.60 24.44 15.64
C THR A 86 4.38 25.30 15.86
N LEU A 87 4.57 26.61 16.01
CA LEU A 87 3.48 27.61 15.95
C LEU A 87 3.15 28.05 14.53
N PHE A 88 4.07 27.83 13.60
CA PHE A 88 4.02 28.29 12.22
C PHE A 88 4.00 27.08 11.29
N SER A 89 2.89 26.34 11.30
CA SER A 89 2.74 25.14 10.47
C SER A 89 2.87 25.44 8.98
N GLN A 90 2.36 26.59 8.54
CA GLN A 90 2.40 27.03 7.14
C GLN A 90 3.82 27.17 6.58
N ALA A 91 4.80 27.54 7.42
CA ALA A 91 6.19 27.69 6.99
C ALA A 91 6.81 26.37 6.46
N PHE A 92 6.24 25.22 6.85
CA PHE A 92 6.72 23.92 6.41
C PHE A 92 6.02 23.39 5.15
N ASN A 93 4.95 24.03 4.68
CA ASN A 93 4.20 23.56 3.51
C ASN A 93 5.10 23.55 2.27
N ASP A 94 5.78 24.66 2.01
CA ASP A 94 6.66 24.82 0.85
C ASP A 94 7.85 23.87 0.95
N PHE A 95 8.46 23.78 2.14
CA PHE A 95 9.57 22.88 2.42
C PHE A 95 9.22 21.41 2.11
N ILE A 96 8.05 20.96 2.55
CA ILE A 96 7.57 19.59 2.33
C ILE A 96 7.21 19.33 0.86
N SER A 97 6.70 20.34 0.16
CA SER A 97 6.26 20.22 -1.23
C SER A 97 7.39 20.33 -2.27
N THR A 98 8.63 20.55 -1.84
CA THR A 98 9.73 20.86 -2.77
C THR A 98 10.66 19.66 -3.01
N SER A 99 11.05 19.47 -4.28
CA SER A 99 12.18 18.62 -4.70
C SER A 99 12.19 17.20 -4.10
N ILE A 100 13.32 16.79 -3.52
CA ILE A 100 13.62 15.45 -3.01
C ILE A 100 12.69 15.09 -1.84
N ILE A 101 12.30 16.07 -1.01
CA ILE A 101 11.45 15.85 0.17
C ILE A 101 10.05 15.40 -0.28
N LYS A 102 9.45 16.14 -1.22
CA LYS A 102 8.16 15.76 -1.81
C LYS A 102 8.19 14.35 -2.39
N ARG A 103 9.25 14.00 -3.14
CA ARG A 103 9.41 12.66 -3.71
C ARG A 103 9.56 11.59 -2.63
N ALA A 104 10.33 11.85 -1.58
CA ALA A 104 10.50 10.91 -0.47
C ALA A 104 9.19 10.64 0.29
N ILE A 105 8.36 11.66 0.46
CA ILE A 105 7.03 11.53 1.09
C ILE A 105 6.05 10.82 0.15
N PHE A 106 6.05 11.15 -1.16
CA PHE A 106 5.21 10.49 -2.16
C PHE A 106 5.53 8.99 -2.29
N ASP A 107 6.81 8.64 -2.32
CA ASP A 107 7.31 7.25 -2.29
C ASP A 107 7.06 6.59 -0.93
N LYS A 108 6.55 7.34 0.05
CA LYS A 108 6.33 6.93 1.44
C LYS A 108 7.60 6.35 2.06
N LYS A 109 8.78 6.90 1.78
CA LYS A 109 10.04 6.51 2.44
C LYS A 109 10.18 7.15 3.81
N VAL A 110 9.60 8.33 3.97
CA VAL A 110 9.54 9.11 5.22
C VAL A 110 8.11 9.58 5.43
N ILE A 111 7.68 9.64 6.69
CA ILE A 111 6.41 10.22 7.09
C ILE A 111 6.71 11.49 7.89
N VAL A 112 6.16 12.62 7.46
CA VAL A 112 6.29 13.90 8.17
C VAL A 112 4.91 14.34 8.64
N GLU A 113 4.80 14.66 9.93
CA GLU A 113 3.59 15.18 10.56
C GLU A 113 3.91 16.54 11.16
N ILE A 114 3.14 17.58 10.81
CA ILE A 114 3.27 18.90 11.40
C ILE A 114 2.11 19.09 12.36
N ILE A 115 2.44 19.48 13.59
CA ILE A 115 1.49 19.69 14.67
C ILE A 115 1.61 21.14 15.15
N ASN A 116 0.48 21.84 15.16
CA ASN A 116 0.42 23.18 15.71
C ASN A 116 0.26 23.14 17.23
N ILE A 117 1.17 23.79 17.96
CA ILE A 117 1.12 23.82 19.42
C ILE A 117 -0.12 24.57 19.93
N ARG A 118 -0.64 25.54 19.15
CA ARG A 118 -1.84 26.33 19.47
C ARG A 118 -3.09 25.47 19.67
N ASP A 119 -3.14 24.29 19.07
CA ASP A 119 -4.29 23.38 19.16
C ASP A 119 -4.38 22.70 20.54
N PHE A 120 -3.34 22.79 21.36
CA PHE A 120 -3.26 22.21 22.69
C PHE A 120 -3.42 23.24 23.82
N CYS A 121 -3.72 24.49 23.48
CA CYS A 121 -4.06 25.53 24.44
C CYS A 121 -5.51 25.37 24.92
N GLU A 122 -5.72 25.49 26.23
CA GLU A 122 -7.06 25.46 26.84
C GLU A 122 -7.66 26.86 27.01
N ASP A 123 -6.83 27.90 26.91
CA ASP A 123 -7.26 29.29 27.03
C ASP A 123 -8.18 29.68 25.87
N LYS A 124 -9.21 30.48 26.16
CA LYS A 124 -10.18 30.98 25.15
C LYS A 124 -9.49 31.65 23.95
N ASN A 125 -8.38 32.34 24.21
CA ASN A 125 -7.62 33.07 23.20
C ASN A 125 -6.49 32.25 22.55
N LYS A 126 -6.38 30.94 22.87
CA LYS A 126 -5.30 30.04 22.42
C LYS A 126 -3.90 30.64 22.63
N GLN A 127 -3.69 31.25 23.80
CA GLN A 127 -2.41 31.85 24.14
C GLN A 127 -1.35 30.76 24.34
N VAL A 128 -0.21 30.90 23.69
CA VAL A 128 0.87 29.89 23.65
C VAL A 128 2.10 30.30 24.44
N ASP A 129 2.15 31.55 24.86
CA ASP A 129 3.27 32.23 25.47
C ASP A 129 2.83 32.96 26.74
N ASP A 130 3.79 33.20 27.64
CA ASP A 130 3.59 33.89 28.91
C ASP A 130 4.82 34.69 29.30
N TYR A 131 4.66 35.54 30.30
CA TYR A 131 5.77 36.29 30.87
C TYR A 131 6.74 35.36 31.60
N PRO A 132 8.07 35.59 31.47
CA PRO A 132 9.04 34.86 32.25
C PRO A 132 8.88 35.15 33.74
N TYR A 133 8.99 34.11 34.57
CA TYR A 133 9.10 34.29 36.01
C TYR A 133 10.38 35.04 36.36
N GLY A 134 10.29 36.00 37.29
CA GLY A 134 11.40 36.89 37.64
C GLY A 134 11.48 38.18 36.80
N GLY A 135 10.55 38.36 35.86
CA GLY A 135 10.50 39.54 34.99
C GLY A 135 11.56 39.52 33.89
N GLY A 136 11.72 40.66 33.21
CA GLY A 136 12.59 40.79 32.04
C GLY A 136 11.80 40.97 30.74
N PRO A 137 12.46 41.44 29.67
CA PRO A 137 11.81 41.65 28.39
C PRO A 137 11.54 40.32 27.67
N GLY A 138 10.46 40.30 26.88
CA GLY A 138 10.11 39.17 26.01
C GLY A 138 9.09 38.21 26.61
N MET A 139 8.84 37.12 25.88
CA MET A 139 7.84 36.10 26.23
C MET A 139 8.46 34.71 26.10
N VAL A 140 7.96 33.76 26.88
CA VAL A 140 8.39 32.36 26.91
C VAL A 140 7.21 31.46 26.56
N LEU A 141 7.45 30.36 25.84
CA LEU A 141 6.39 29.40 25.55
C LEU A 141 5.82 28.79 26.84
N LYS A 142 4.49 28.75 26.94
CA LYS A 142 3.79 28.04 28.01
C LYS A 142 4.14 26.56 27.97
N ALA A 143 4.48 25.99 29.13
CA ALA A 143 4.86 24.59 29.23
C ALA A 143 3.71 23.62 28.89
N LEU A 144 2.49 23.95 29.31
CA LEU A 144 1.34 23.03 29.23
C LEU A 144 0.96 22.64 27.78
N PRO A 145 0.76 23.59 26.83
CA PRO A 145 0.48 23.23 25.44
C PRO A 145 1.60 22.39 24.81
N VAL A 146 2.87 22.73 25.09
CA VAL A 146 4.04 22.01 24.58
C VAL A 146 4.07 20.57 25.09
N ILE A 147 3.86 20.36 26.40
CA ILE A 147 3.82 19.02 27.00
C ILE A 147 2.68 18.18 26.41
N LYS A 148 1.50 18.76 26.23
CA LYS A 148 0.35 18.08 25.62
C LYS A 148 0.63 17.68 24.17
N ALA A 149 1.22 18.58 23.40
CA ALA A 149 1.58 18.32 22.01
C ALA A 149 2.64 17.21 21.89
N ILE A 150 3.66 17.19 22.77
CA ILE A 150 4.64 16.09 22.85
C ILE A 150 3.97 14.77 23.21
N LYS A 151 3.09 14.76 24.23
CA LYS A 151 2.34 13.56 24.64
C LYS A 151 1.48 13.03 23.50
N TYR A 152 0.82 13.92 22.76
CA TYR A 152 0.04 13.55 21.57
C TYR A 152 0.92 12.92 20.50
N ALA A 153 2.05 13.55 20.15
CA ALA A 153 2.98 13.03 19.14
C ALA A 153 3.54 11.64 19.51
N LYS A 154 3.76 11.39 20.81
CA LYS A 154 4.25 10.11 21.33
C LYS A 154 3.19 9.00 21.44
N LYS A 155 1.90 9.26 21.18
CA LYS A 155 0.87 8.21 21.26
C LYS A 155 1.16 7.04 20.32
N THR A 156 1.68 7.33 19.12
CA THR A 156 2.00 6.30 18.12
C THR A 156 3.31 5.56 18.42
N ASN A 157 4.29 6.23 19.03
CA ASN A 157 5.59 5.66 19.37
C ASN A 157 6.12 6.29 20.67
N LYS A 158 6.09 5.50 21.75
CA LYS A 158 6.51 5.96 23.10
C LYS A 158 8.02 6.21 23.17
N ASP A 159 8.79 5.43 22.41
CA ASP A 159 10.25 5.46 22.35
C ASP A 159 10.79 6.52 21.40
N ALA A 160 9.90 7.33 20.80
CA ALA A 160 10.30 8.43 19.93
C ALA A 160 11.22 9.41 20.69
N LYS A 161 12.35 9.73 20.05
CA LYS A 161 13.30 10.72 20.57
C LYS A 161 12.72 12.13 20.41
N VAL A 162 12.71 12.90 21.49
CA VAL A 162 12.31 14.32 21.48
C VAL A 162 13.56 15.15 21.37
N ILE A 163 13.59 16.07 20.40
CA ILE A 163 14.73 16.96 20.16
C ILE A 163 14.19 18.40 20.20
N LEU A 164 14.78 19.22 21.07
CA LEU A 164 14.54 20.65 21.11
C LEU A 164 15.66 21.35 20.34
N LEU A 165 15.29 22.15 19.35
CA LEU A 165 16.24 22.97 18.61
C LEU A 165 16.47 24.26 19.40
N SER A 166 17.70 24.48 19.86
CA SER A 166 18.10 25.65 20.62
C SER A 166 19.57 25.98 20.32
N PRO A 167 19.97 27.26 20.37
CA PRO A 167 21.37 27.67 20.21
C PRO A 167 22.33 27.04 21.22
N GLN A 168 21.82 26.67 22.40
CA GLN A 168 22.57 25.98 23.46
C GLN A 168 22.67 24.46 23.22
N GLY A 169 22.15 23.95 22.11
CA GLY A 169 22.21 22.54 21.75
C GLY A 169 23.62 22.05 21.45
N LYS A 170 23.79 20.72 21.44
CA LYS A 170 25.04 20.08 21.03
C LYS A 170 25.21 20.19 19.51
N LEU A 171 26.43 20.56 19.07
CA LEU A 171 26.85 20.54 17.66
C LEU A 171 27.19 19.11 17.19
#